data_AF-A0A1J3ISZ1-F1
#
_entry.id   AF-A0A1J3ISZ1-F1
#
_cell.length_a   1.000
_cell.length_b   1.000
_cell.length_c   1.000
_cell.angle_alpha   90.00
_cell.angle_beta   90.00
_cell.angle_gamma   90.00
#
_symmetry.space_group_name_H-M   'P 1'
#
loop_
_entity.id
_entity.type
_entity.pdbx_description
1 polymer ?
#
loop_
_entity_poly.entity_id
_entity_poly.type
_entity_poly.pdbx_seq_one_letter_code
_entity_poly.pdbx_strand_id
1 'polypeptide(L)'
;MWKTNTRTSFASFRQVYVAVVTRRYSRVAPPPSEVIRVTNNIAHLGPPKKGALPRQLMSLPPFPGHPLPGKDAVNNGADGDEDGGHVTAISWVKYYFEEIHDKAIQAHFTKGLVEMEFRGRREKEEDRARAMRKIKHNEVMKIGDKIWLPVSIAETRISKRYDTIPSGTLYPNADEIAYLQRLVRFKDSAIIVLNKPPKLPVKGNVPIHNSMDALAAAALSFGNDEGPRLVHRLDRETSGLLVMGRSKESIDHLHSVFSDF
;
A
#
# COMPACT_ATOMS: atom_id res chain seq x y z
N MET A 1 -50.82 -63.13 -47.85
CA MET A 1 -49.88 -63.53 -46.79
C MET A 1 -49.97 -62.48 -45.69
N TRP A 2 -50.54 -62.91 -44.55
CA TRP A 2 -50.65 -62.36 -43.17
C TRP A 2 -50.65 -60.83 -42.91
N LYS A 3 -51.78 -60.30 -42.41
CA LYS A 3 -52.06 -59.81 -41.02
C LYS A 3 -51.26 -58.54 -40.66
N THR A 4 -51.88 -57.41 -40.26
CA THR A 4 -52.57 -57.16 -38.98
C THR A 4 -53.61 -56.02 -39.14
N ASN A 5 -54.88 -56.15 -38.77
CA ASN A 5 -55.53 -56.25 -37.45
C ASN A 5 -55.63 -54.91 -36.65
N THR A 6 -56.82 -54.31 -36.76
CA THR A 6 -57.69 -53.79 -35.68
C THR A 6 -57.32 -52.64 -34.74
N ARG A 7 -58.35 -51.77 -34.64
CA ARG A 7 -58.96 -51.17 -33.44
C ARG A 7 -58.39 -49.86 -32.91
N THR A 8 -58.94 -48.81 -33.48
CA THR A 8 -59.41 -47.59 -32.83
C THR A 8 -60.31 -47.91 -31.62
N SER A 9 -60.00 -47.35 -30.44
CA SER A 9 -60.96 -47.09 -29.36
C SER A 9 -60.52 -45.90 -28.52
N PHE A 10 -61.36 -44.87 -28.61
CA PHE A 10 -61.78 -43.85 -27.66
C PHE A 10 -61.12 -43.65 -26.29
N ALA A 11 -60.97 -42.35 -26.03
CA ALA A 11 -61.38 -41.60 -24.83
C ALA A 11 -60.31 -41.19 -23.82
N SER A 12 -60.11 -39.85 -23.81
CA SER A 12 -60.06 -38.97 -22.64
C SER A 12 -58.92 -39.18 -21.64
N PHE A 13 -58.13 -38.13 -21.41
CA PHE A 13 -58.24 -37.34 -20.17
C PHE A 13 -57.40 -36.06 -20.33
N ARG A 14 -58.02 -34.92 -20.01
CA ARG A 14 -57.37 -33.61 -19.93
C ARG A 14 -56.31 -33.63 -18.84
N GLN A 15 -55.05 -33.35 -19.19
CA GLN A 15 -54.04 -32.89 -18.26
C GLN A 15 -53.74 -31.42 -18.56
N VAL A 16 -54.18 -30.52 -17.67
CA VAL A 16 -53.80 -29.11 -17.72
C VAL A 16 -52.35 -29.02 -17.28
N TYR A 17 -51.44 -28.83 -18.23
CA TYR A 17 -50.06 -28.47 -17.92
C TYR A 17 -50.00 -26.98 -17.61
N VAL A 18 -49.77 -26.65 -16.34
CA VAL A 18 -49.31 -25.32 -15.94
C VAL A 18 -47.92 -25.14 -16.53
N ALA A 19 -47.82 -24.33 -17.59
CA ALA A 19 -46.55 -23.95 -18.18
C ALA A 19 -45.74 -23.13 -17.16
N VAL A 20 -44.77 -23.74 -16.51
CA VAL A 20 -43.73 -23.03 -15.77
C VAL A 20 -42.89 -22.29 -16.80
N VAL A 21 -43.15 -20.99 -16.94
CA VAL A 21 -42.27 -20.08 -17.69
C VAL A 21 -40.95 -20.00 -16.92
N THR A 22 -39.99 -20.82 -17.35
CA THR A 22 -38.60 -20.69 -16.93
C THR A 22 -38.09 -19.35 -17.47
N ARG A 23 -38.01 -18.33 -16.61
CA ARG A 23 -37.30 -17.09 -16.92
C ARG A 23 -35.84 -17.45 -17.17
N ARG A 24 -35.45 -17.54 -18.44
CA ARG A 24 -34.05 -17.53 -18.83
C ARG A 24 -33.51 -16.15 -18.47
N TYR A 25 -32.80 -16.05 -17.35
CA TYR A 25 -31.95 -14.91 -17.08
C TYR A 25 -30.93 -14.87 -18.22
N SER A 26 -31.06 -13.89 -19.10
CA SER A 26 -30.01 -13.52 -20.04
C SER A 26 -28.72 -13.39 -19.23
N ARG A 27 -27.72 -14.21 -19.52
CA ARG A 27 -26.37 -14.01 -19.01
C ARG A 27 -26.00 -12.59 -19.43
N VAL A 28 -25.94 -11.68 -18.47
CA VAL A 28 -25.54 -10.30 -18.67
C VAL A 28 -24.22 -10.37 -19.43
N ALA A 29 -24.22 -9.83 -20.66
CA ALA A 29 -22.99 -9.72 -21.43
C ALA A 29 -21.94 -9.02 -20.55
N PRO A 30 -20.66 -9.43 -20.59
CA PRO A 30 -19.63 -8.72 -19.85
C PRO A 30 -19.76 -7.23 -20.17
N PRO A 31 -19.72 -6.34 -19.15
CA PRO A 31 -19.91 -4.92 -19.37
C PRO A 31 -18.93 -4.44 -20.45
N PRO A 32 -19.34 -3.51 -21.33
CA PRO A 32 -18.46 -2.97 -22.33
C PRO A 32 -17.17 -2.47 -21.68
N SER A 33 -16.04 -2.59 -22.39
CA SER A 33 -14.73 -2.15 -21.92
C SER A 33 -14.68 -0.65 -21.57
N GLU A 34 -15.67 0.11 -22.00
CA GLU A 34 -15.77 1.55 -21.82
C GLU A 34 -16.58 1.87 -20.57
N VAL A 35 -15.98 2.65 -19.68
CA VAL A 35 -16.59 3.11 -18.43
C VAL A 35 -16.85 4.61 -18.56
N ILE A 36 -18.03 5.06 -18.12
CA ILE A 36 -18.36 6.49 -18.06
C ILE A 36 -17.40 7.18 -17.08
N ARG A 37 -16.67 8.18 -17.58
CA ARG A 37 -15.75 9.04 -16.82
C ARG A 37 -16.30 10.45 -16.79
N VAL A 38 -16.09 11.14 -15.70
CA VAL A 38 -16.43 12.57 -15.58
C VAL A 38 -15.13 13.34 -15.37
N THR A 39 -14.85 14.29 -16.26
CA THR A 39 -13.73 15.26 -16.15
C THR A 39 -14.28 16.64 -16.48
N ASN A 40 -13.96 17.66 -15.68
CA ASN A 40 -14.48 19.02 -15.85
C ASN A 40 -16.01 19.06 -16.05
N ASN A 41 -16.74 18.29 -15.24
CA ASN A 41 -18.21 18.13 -15.31
C ASN A 41 -18.77 17.63 -16.65
N ILE A 42 -17.93 17.06 -17.52
CA ILE A 42 -18.36 16.44 -18.78
C ILE A 42 -18.18 14.93 -18.69
N ALA A 43 -19.29 14.20 -18.92
CA ALA A 43 -19.29 12.75 -18.99
C ALA A 43 -18.83 12.28 -20.37
N HIS A 44 -17.82 11.42 -20.41
CA HIS A 44 -17.30 10.80 -21.64
C HIS A 44 -17.04 9.31 -21.43
N LEU A 45 -17.07 8.54 -22.52
CA LEU A 45 -16.67 7.14 -22.50
C LEU A 45 -15.14 7.08 -22.49
N GLY A 46 -14.58 6.41 -21.47
CA GLY A 46 -13.14 6.27 -21.31
C GLY A 46 -12.72 4.84 -21.01
N PRO A 47 -11.43 4.51 -21.18
CA PRO A 47 -10.91 3.19 -20.86
C PRO A 47 -11.14 2.83 -19.37
N PRO A 48 -11.13 1.53 -19.04
CA PRO A 48 -11.23 1.10 -17.65
C PRO A 48 -10.04 1.67 -16.88
N LYS A 49 -10.22 1.86 -15.57
CA LYS A 49 -9.20 2.55 -14.76
C LYS A 49 -7.97 1.67 -14.85
N LYS A 50 -6.84 2.21 -15.34
CA LYS A 50 -5.56 1.49 -15.28
C LYS A 50 -5.46 0.97 -13.84
N GLY A 51 -5.38 -0.35 -13.68
CA GLY A 51 -5.29 -0.97 -12.37
C GLY A 51 -4.17 -0.33 -11.56
N ALA A 52 -4.17 -0.53 -10.24
CA ALA A 52 -3.07 -0.06 -9.42
C ALA A 52 -1.74 -0.46 -10.08
N LEU A 53 -0.85 0.52 -10.28
CA LEU A 53 0.48 0.27 -10.81
C LEU A 53 1.11 -0.87 -10.01
N PRO A 54 1.86 -1.78 -10.68
CA PRO A 54 2.51 -2.88 -9.99
C PRO A 54 3.33 -2.32 -8.83
N ARG A 55 3.21 -2.95 -7.65
CA ARG A 55 3.93 -2.50 -6.46
C ARG A 55 5.42 -2.46 -6.76
N GLN A 56 6.07 -1.35 -6.45
CA GLN A 56 7.52 -1.25 -6.58
C GLN A 56 8.15 -2.28 -5.63
N LEU A 57 8.87 -3.25 -6.21
CA LEU A 57 9.61 -4.26 -5.48
C LEU A 57 11.07 -3.82 -5.32
N MET A 58 11.65 -4.14 -4.17
CA MET A 58 13.06 -3.95 -3.84
C MET A 58 13.69 -5.29 -3.53
N SER A 59 14.89 -5.55 -4.06
CA SER A 59 15.65 -6.77 -3.79
C SER A 59 16.62 -6.55 -2.63
N LEU A 60 16.66 -7.50 -1.70
CA LEU A 60 17.73 -7.59 -0.72
C LEU A 60 19.04 -8.06 -1.36
N PRO A 61 20.21 -7.73 -0.75
CA PRO A 61 21.46 -8.35 -1.12
C PRO A 61 21.37 -9.88 -1.10
N PRO A 62 22.18 -10.58 -1.92
CA PRO A 62 22.24 -12.04 -1.88
C PRO A 62 22.61 -12.51 -0.48
N PHE A 63 21.91 -13.53 0.01
CA PHE A 63 22.16 -14.06 1.35
C PHE A 63 23.61 -14.54 1.50
N PRO A 64 24.37 -14.02 2.48
CA PRO A 64 25.81 -14.26 2.60
C PRO A 64 26.17 -15.63 3.19
N GLY A 65 25.20 -16.34 3.80
CA GLY A 65 25.45 -17.58 4.54
C GLY A 65 25.29 -17.41 6.05
N HIS A 66 25.57 -18.49 6.79
CA HIS A 66 25.65 -18.48 8.24
C HIS A 66 27.13 -18.57 8.68
N PRO A 67 27.57 -17.82 9.70
CA PRO A 67 26.82 -16.82 10.47
C PRO A 67 26.57 -15.53 9.67
N LEU A 68 25.55 -14.76 10.07
CA LEU A 68 25.26 -13.46 9.47
C LEU A 68 26.40 -12.47 9.76
N PRO A 69 26.80 -11.60 8.80
CA PRO A 69 27.88 -10.64 9.01
C PRO A 69 27.66 -9.75 10.24
N GLY A 70 28.68 -9.46 11.04
CA GLY A 70 28.56 -8.52 12.17
C GLY A 70 27.73 -9.00 13.38
N LYS A 71 27.29 -10.26 13.42
CA LYS A 71 26.77 -10.88 14.64
C LYS A 71 27.90 -11.68 15.29
N ASP A 72 28.60 -11.08 16.24
CA ASP A 72 29.71 -11.71 16.96
C ASP A 72 29.24 -13.01 17.61
N ALA A 73 29.97 -14.11 17.40
CA ALA A 73 29.72 -15.43 17.98
C ALA A 73 30.02 -15.49 19.50
N VAL A 74 30.05 -14.35 20.19
CA VAL A 74 30.44 -14.21 21.59
C VAL A 74 29.32 -13.49 22.32
N ASN A 75 28.28 -14.25 22.68
CA ASN A 75 27.44 -14.11 23.87
C ASN A 75 26.12 -14.80 23.61
N ASN A 76 26.04 -16.06 24.02
CA ASN A 76 24.90 -16.66 24.72
C ASN A 76 25.28 -18.11 25.02
N GLY A 77 25.91 -18.31 26.18
CA GLY A 77 25.90 -19.61 26.84
C GLY A 77 24.71 -19.64 27.79
N ALA A 78 23.67 -20.39 27.42
CA ALA A 78 22.77 -21.13 28.30
C ALA A 78 21.71 -21.82 27.43
N ASP A 79 21.53 -23.11 27.69
CA ASP A 79 20.63 -24.08 27.04
C ASP A 79 21.07 -24.60 25.66
N GLY A 80 21.50 -25.86 25.68
CA GLY A 80 22.09 -26.57 24.56
C GLY A 80 21.09 -26.92 23.47
N ASP A 81 21.51 -26.69 22.23
CA ASP A 81 21.19 -27.54 21.09
C ASP A 81 22.33 -27.38 20.06
N GLU A 82 23.13 -28.43 19.91
CA GLU A 82 24.12 -28.57 18.84
C GLU A 82 23.39 -28.82 17.52
N ASP A 83 22.90 -27.78 16.85
CA ASP A 83 22.43 -27.89 15.47
C ASP A 83 22.93 -26.72 14.63
N GLY A 84 23.52 -27.01 13.48
CA GLY A 84 24.13 -26.03 12.59
C GLY A 84 23.11 -24.94 12.22
N GLY A 85 23.23 -23.77 12.84
CA GLY A 85 22.22 -22.71 12.77
C GLY A 85 21.84 -22.35 11.33
N HIS A 86 20.62 -22.68 10.92
CA HIS A 86 20.09 -22.29 9.63
C HIS A 86 19.39 -20.93 9.74
N VAL A 87 19.64 -20.04 8.77
CA VAL A 87 18.94 -18.74 8.74
C VAL A 87 17.66 -18.89 7.94
N THR A 88 16.53 -18.51 8.53
CA THR A 88 15.25 -18.47 7.82
C THR A 88 15.05 -17.14 7.08
N ALA A 89 14.16 -17.12 6.10
CA ALA A 89 13.84 -15.93 5.31
C ALA A 89 13.43 -14.75 6.19
N ILE A 90 12.61 -14.99 7.23
CA ILE A 90 12.24 -13.93 8.17
C ILE A 90 13.45 -13.41 8.97
N SER A 91 14.36 -14.28 9.41
CA SER A 91 15.56 -13.88 10.13
C SER A 91 16.50 -13.04 9.26
N TRP A 92 16.63 -13.36 7.96
CA TRP A 92 17.40 -12.56 7.02
C TRP A 92 16.79 -11.16 6.80
N VAL A 93 15.46 -11.08 6.62
CA VAL A 93 14.76 -9.79 6.47
C VAL A 93 14.86 -8.96 7.74
N LYS A 94 14.71 -9.56 8.92
CA LYS A 94 14.88 -8.88 10.22
C LYS A 94 16.28 -8.31 10.40
N TYR A 95 17.30 -9.09 10.05
CA TYR A 95 18.68 -8.65 10.12
C TYR A 95 18.94 -7.45 9.19
N TYR A 96 18.42 -7.47 7.96
CA TYR A 96 18.59 -6.35 7.03
C TYR A 96 17.78 -5.11 7.44
N PHE A 97 16.65 -5.30 8.10
CA PHE A 97 15.74 -4.22 8.53
C PHE A 97 15.60 -4.15 10.05
N GLU A 98 16.67 -3.82 10.76
CA GLU A 98 16.69 -3.72 12.23
C GLU A 98 15.62 -2.77 12.81
N GLU A 99 15.32 -1.67 12.11
CA GLU A 99 14.35 -0.67 12.57
C GLU A 99 12.86 -1.04 12.31
N ILE A 100 12.56 -2.18 11.68
CA ILE A 100 11.17 -2.58 11.35
C ILE A 100 10.65 -3.59 12.37
N HIS A 101 9.47 -3.33 12.93
CA HIS A 101 8.83 -4.28 13.84
C HIS A 101 8.53 -5.64 13.19
N ASP A 102 8.84 -6.69 13.92
CA ASP A 102 8.55 -8.09 13.59
C ASP A 102 7.16 -8.37 13.03
N LYS A 103 6.12 -7.79 13.64
CA LYS A 103 4.72 -7.98 13.20
C LYS A 103 4.49 -7.46 11.78
N ALA A 104 5.13 -6.36 11.41
CA ALA A 104 5.00 -5.79 10.07
C ALA A 104 5.70 -6.70 9.04
N ILE A 105 6.90 -7.19 9.37
CA ILE A 105 7.63 -8.15 8.53
C ILE A 105 6.80 -9.42 8.34
N GLN A 106 6.31 -10.02 9.43
CA GLN A 106 5.45 -11.21 9.40
C GLN A 106 4.20 -10.99 8.54
N ALA A 107 3.52 -9.85 8.68
CA ALA A 107 2.34 -9.55 7.88
C ALA A 107 2.63 -9.51 6.36
N HIS A 108 3.82 -9.09 5.93
CA HIS A 108 4.19 -9.12 4.52
C HIS A 108 4.40 -10.56 4.01
N PHE A 109 4.98 -11.44 4.83
CA PHE A 109 5.07 -12.87 4.53
C PHE A 109 3.68 -13.53 4.48
N THR A 110 2.81 -13.28 5.47
CA THR A 110 1.45 -13.86 5.51
C THR A 110 0.58 -13.40 4.34
N LYS A 111 0.72 -12.14 3.91
CA LYS A 111 0.03 -11.59 2.73
C LYS A 111 0.62 -12.08 1.40
N GLY A 112 1.67 -12.90 1.43
CA GLY A 112 2.33 -13.44 0.23
C GLY A 112 2.95 -12.35 -0.64
N LEU A 113 3.46 -11.29 0.00
CA LEU A 113 4.10 -10.15 -0.68
C LEU A 113 5.61 -10.32 -0.81
N VAL A 114 6.16 -11.32 -0.14
CA VAL A 114 7.59 -11.63 -0.17
C VAL A 114 7.83 -12.71 -1.20
N GLU A 115 8.72 -12.41 -2.13
CA GLU A 115 9.08 -13.30 -3.22
C GLU A 115 10.58 -13.60 -3.18
N MET A 116 10.99 -14.74 -3.72
CA MET A 116 12.38 -15.15 -3.86
C MET A 116 12.66 -15.48 -5.31
N GLU A 117 13.85 -15.09 -5.76
CA GLU A 117 14.35 -15.43 -7.09
C GLU A 117 14.71 -16.92 -7.14
N PHE A 118 13.97 -17.71 -7.91
CA PHE A 118 14.23 -19.15 -8.05
C PHE A 118 15.38 -19.39 -9.05
N ARG A 119 16.46 -20.02 -8.57
CA ARG A 119 17.55 -20.49 -9.44
C ARG A 119 17.23 -21.88 -10.01
N GLY A 120 16.42 -21.92 -11.05
CA GLY A 120 16.31 -23.10 -11.91
C GLY A 120 17.61 -23.32 -12.69
N ARG A 121 18.06 -24.57 -12.80
CA ARG A 121 19.30 -24.96 -13.50
C ARG A 121 19.21 -24.55 -14.97
N ARG A 122 20.18 -23.74 -15.42
CA ARG A 122 20.49 -23.29 -16.81
C ARG A 122 19.60 -23.86 -17.92
N GLU A 123 18.78 -23.02 -18.55
CA GLU A 123 18.52 -23.11 -20.00
C GLU A 123 18.38 -21.70 -20.61
N LYS A 124 19.31 -21.39 -21.53
CA LYS A 124 19.34 -20.38 -22.61
C LYS A 124 19.10 -18.89 -22.27
N GLU A 125 19.84 -18.05 -22.98
CA GLU A 125 20.31 -16.72 -22.54
C GLU A 125 19.40 -15.54 -22.89
N GLU A 126 18.15 -15.74 -23.32
CA GLU A 126 17.36 -14.62 -23.89
C GLU A 126 15.98 -14.35 -23.27
N ASP A 127 15.47 -15.15 -22.34
CA ASP A 127 14.22 -14.82 -21.61
C ASP A 127 14.41 -14.97 -20.09
N ARG A 128 15.18 -14.06 -19.47
CA ARG A 128 15.27 -13.96 -18.01
C ARG A 128 14.04 -13.28 -17.42
N ALA A 129 12.85 -13.82 -17.66
CA ALA A 129 11.78 -13.71 -16.69
C ALA A 129 12.18 -14.56 -15.48
N ARG A 130 13.02 -13.98 -14.61
CA ARG A 130 13.49 -14.59 -13.37
C ARG A 130 12.27 -15.13 -12.64
N ALA A 131 12.15 -16.45 -12.54
CA ALA A 131 10.97 -17.07 -11.95
C ALA A 131 10.91 -16.67 -10.46
N MET A 132 9.94 -15.84 -10.11
CA MET A 132 9.72 -15.38 -8.75
C MET A 132 8.74 -16.32 -8.08
N ARG A 133 9.10 -16.83 -6.91
CA ARG A 133 8.20 -17.66 -6.09
C ARG A 133 7.90 -16.98 -4.78
N LYS A 134 6.65 -17.06 -4.34
CA LYS A 134 6.27 -16.63 -2.99
C LYS A 134 6.89 -17.57 -1.97
N ILE A 135 7.47 -17.00 -0.92
CA ILE A 135 8.14 -17.77 0.14
C ILE A 135 7.41 -17.65 1.46
N LYS A 136 7.55 -18.67 2.31
CA LYS A 136 7.04 -18.65 3.69
C LYS A 136 8.07 -18.01 4.62
N HIS A 137 7.61 -17.52 5.77
CA HIS A 137 8.49 -16.87 6.75
C HIS A 137 9.55 -17.82 7.33
N ASN A 138 9.24 -19.10 7.48
CA ASN A 138 10.10 -20.14 8.03
C ASN A 138 10.97 -20.85 6.99
N GLU A 139 10.97 -20.39 5.74
CA GLU A 139 11.77 -21.01 4.68
C GLU A 139 13.26 -20.80 4.91
N VAL A 140 14.07 -21.85 4.80
CA VAL A 140 15.51 -21.80 5.04
C VAL A 140 16.23 -21.15 3.86
N MET A 141 17.09 -20.16 4.15
CA MET A 141 17.87 -19.42 3.16
C MET A 141 19.11 -20.20 2.71
N LYS A 142 19.40 -20.19 1.40
CA LYS A 142 20.65 -20.71 0.84
C LYS A 142 21.55 -19.58 0.37
N ILE A 143 22.86 -19.80 0.42
CA ILE A 143 23.85 -18.80 0.01
C ILE A 143 23.56 -18.34 -1.42
N GLY A 144 23.46 -17.01 -1.60
CA GLY A 144 23.17 -16.40 -2.89
C GLY A 144 21.69 -16.24 -3.23
N ASP A 145 20.76 -16.69 -2.38
CA ASP A 145 19.33 -16.44 -2.53
C ASP A 145 19.02 -14.95 -2.38
N LYS A 146 18.11 -14.44 -3.23
CA LYS A 146 17.67 -13.05 -3.20
C LYS A 146 16.19 -12.97 -2.90
N ILE A 147 15.86 -12.23 -1.83
CA ILE A 147 14.49 -11.92 -1.45
C ILE A 147 14.08 -10.58 -2.08
N TRP A 148 12.86 -10.54 -2.59
CA TRP A 148 12.19 -9.35 -3.07
C TRP A 148 11.01 -9.02 -2.17
N LEU A 149 10.91 -7.75 -1.81
CA LEU A 149 9.92 -7.21 -0.90
C LEU A 149 9.29 -5.97 -1.54
N PRO A 150 8.04 -5.62 -1.25
CA PRO A 150 7.50 -4.34 -1.67
C PRO A 150 8.16 -3.21 -0.88
N VAL A 151 8.37 -2.05 -1.50
CA VAL A 151 8.89 -0.84 -0.83
C VAL A 151 8.02 -0.44 0.39
N SER A 152 6.74 -0.84 0.39
CA SER A 152 5.83 -0.62 1.53
C SER A 152 6.32 -1.21 2.86
N ILE A 153 7.20 -2.21 2.85
CA ILE A 153 7.77 -2.72 4.10
C ILE A 153 8.62 -1.65 4.78
N ALA A 154 9.44 -0.91 4.03
CA ALA A 154 10.19 0.23 4.53
C ALA A 154 9.26 1.39 4.93
N GLU A 155 8.12 1.55 4.24
CA GLU A 155 7.09 2.53 4.63
C GLU A 155 6.37 2.17 5.94
N THR A 156 6.48 0.95 6.47
CA THR A 156 5.96 0.68 7.83
C THR A 156 6.80 1.37 8.92
N ARG A 157 8.07 1.71 8.63
CA ARG A 157 8.87 2.63 9.47
C ARG A 157 8.24 4.02 9.51
N ILE A 158 7.66 4.42 8.38
CA ILE A 158 6.98 5.70 8.20
C ILE A 158 5.68 5.64 9.03
N SER A 159 4.83 4.62 8.88
CA SER A 159 3.51 4.60 9.56
C SER A 159 3.54 4.78 11.08
N LYS A 160 4.50 4.21 11.82
CA LYS A 160 4.57 4.40 13.28
C LYS A 160 5.00 5.80 13.73
N ARG A 161 5.74 6.53 12.90
CA ARG A 161 6.04 7.95 13.18
C ARG A 161 4.83 8.85 12.96
N TYR A 162 3.86 8.42 12.14
CA TYR A 162 2.63 9.18 11.83
C TYR A 162 1.37 8.61 12.48
N ASP A 163 1.48 7.55 13.27
CA ASP A 163 0.43 7.21 14.21
C ASP A 163 0.30 8.38 15.19
N THR A 164 -0.93 8.76 15.52
CA THR A 164 -1.21 9.85 16.45
C THR A 164 -0.59 9.51 17.81
N ILE A 165 0.62 9.99 18.06
CA ILE A 165 1.19 10.07 19.41
C ILE A 165 0.19 10.92 20.20
N PRO A 166 -0.34 10.46 21.35
CA PRO A 166 -1.08 11.31 22.26
C PRO A 166 -0.10 12.28 22.92
N SER A 167 0.55 13.15 22.13
CA SER A 167 1.41 14.18 22.67
C SER A 167 0.49 15.32 23.08
N GLY A 168 0.20 15.41 24.38
CA GLY A 168 -0.54 16.52 24.98
C GLY A 168 0.23 17.84 24.98
N THR A 169 1.25 17.99 24.13
CA THR A 169 2.09 19.19 24.04
C THR A 169 1.96 19.82 22.67
N LEU A 170 1.79 21.14 22.64
CA LEU A 170 1.69 21.95 21.42
C LEU A 170 3.04 22.14 20.70
N TYR A 171 4.11 21.56 21.24
CA TYR A 171 5.47 21.76 20.78
C TYR A 171 6.06 20.44 20.27
N PRO A 172 6.41 20.34 18.98
CA PRO A 172 7.05 19.16 18.43
C PRO A 172 8.45 18.97 19.02
N ASN A 173 8.86 17.72 19.19
CA ASN A 173 10.23 17.40 19.62
C ASN A 173 11.27 17.68 18.51
N ALA A 174 12.56 17.64 18.85
CA ALA A 174 13.63 17.95 17.90
C ALA A 174 13.63 17.02 16.66
N ASP A 175 13.32 15.73 16.85
CA ASP A 175 13.26 14.75 15.78
C ASP A 175 12.08 14.98 14.82
N GLU A 176 10.94 15.41 15.35
CA GLU A 176 9.74 15.79 14.63
C GLU A 176 9.98 17.06 13.81
N ILE A 177 10.65 18.07 14.38
CA ILE A 177 11.06 19.28 13.65
C ILE A 177 11.97 18.91 12.49
N ALA A 178 13.02 18.12 12.74
CA ALA A 178 13.95 17.67 11.70
C ALA A 178 13.24 16.81 10.63
N TYR A 179 12.20 16.07 11.01
CA TYR A 179 11.37 15.34 10.07
C TYR A 179 10.48 16.26 9.21
N LEU A 180 9.77 17.22 9.81
CA LEU A 180 8.91 18.16 9.09
C LEU A 180 9.72 19.01 8.11
N GLN A 181 10.92 19.43 8.50
CA GLN A 181 11.85 20.12 7.61
C GLN A 181 12.25 19.26 6.39
N ARG A 182 12.38 17.94 6.55
CA ARG A 182 12.65 17.01 5.42
C ARG A 182 11.45 16.86 4.47
N LEU A 183 10.23 17.10 4.94
CA LEU A 183 9.04 17.07 4.08
C LEU A 183 8.90 18.30 3.20
N VAL A 184 9.52 19.42 3.57
CA VAL A 184 9.50 20.65 2.80
C VAL A 184 10.20 20.40 1.45
N ARG A 185 9.43 20.56 0.37
CA ARG A 185 9.92 20.48 -1.01
C ARG A 185 10.26 21.83 -1.58
N PHE A 186 9.54 22.86 -1.15
CA PHE A 186 9.75 24.23 -1.58
C PHE A 186 9.45 25.19 -0.43
N LYS A 187 10.30 26.22 -0.29
CA LYS A 187 10.13 27.27 0.71
C LYS A 187 10.51 28.60 0.07
N ASP A 188 9.61 29.57 0.20
CA ASP A 188 9.83 30.96 -0.17
C ASP A 188 9.45 31.88 1.01
N SER A 189 9.55 33.19 0.81
CA SER A 189 9.08 34.23 1.72
C SER A 189 7.55 34.15 1.94
N ALA A 190 6.78 33.88 0.88
CA ALA A 190 5.32 33.86 0.91
C ALA A 190 4.72 32.47 1.19
N ILE A 191 5.31 31.39 0.66
CA ILE A 191 4.70 30.05 0.67
C ILE A 191 5.66 28.94 1.12
N ILE A 192 5.08 27.84 1.61
CA ILE A 192 5.77 26.57 1.86
C ILE A 192 4.99 25.46 1.19
N VAL A 193 5.70 24.59 0.48
CA VAL A 193 5.14 23.35 -0.08
C VAL A 193 5.83 22.18 0.58
N LEU A 194 5.02 21.29 1.17
CA LEU A 194 5.50 20.09 1.83
C LEU A 194 4.82 18.85 1.26
N ASN A 195 5.53 17.72 1.31
CA ASN A 195 4.98 16.44 0.90
C ASN A 195 4.30 15.76 2.09
N LYS A 196 2.96 15.79 2.15
CA LYS A 196 2.20 15.18 3.23
C LYS A 196 2.27 13.65 3.14
N PRO A 197 2.73 12.95 4.20
CA PRO A 197 2.64 11.50 4.26
C PRO A 197 1.18 11.04 4.37
N PRO A 198 0.87 9.80 3.95
CA PRO A 198 -0.43 9.20 4.19
C PRO A 198 -0.65 8.98 5.70
N LYS A 199 -1.90 8.84 6.11
CA LYS A 199 -2.38 8.61 7.50
C LYS A 199 -2.23 9.78 8.48
N LEU A 200 -1.58 10.87 8.08
CA LEU A 200 -1.48 12.10 8.87
C LEU A 200 -2.62 13.08 8.53
N PRO A 201 -3.50 13.45 9.49
CA PRO A 201 -4.57 14.41 9.25
C PRO A 201 -4.04 15.82 8.98
N VAL A 202 -4.67 16.53 8.03
CA VAL A 202 -4.31 17.92 7.69
C VAL A 202 -4.84 18.90 8.74
N LYS A 203 -6.15 18.85 9.01
CA LYS A 203 -6.81 19.64 10.05
C LYS A 203 -7.61 18.71 10.96
N GLY A 204 -7.43 18.83 12.27
CA GLY A 204 -8.21 18.08 13.25
C GLY A 204 -9.54 18.77 13.53
N ASN A 205 -10.66 18.07 13.35
CA ASN A 205 -11.99 18.56 13.76
C ASN A 205 -12.20 18.43 15.29
N VAL A 206 -11.28 17.77 15.98
CA VAL A 206 -11.14 17.59 17.42
C VAL A 206 -9.73 18.14 17.75
N PRO A 207 -9.41 18.59 18.98
CA PRO A 207 -8.04 18.98 19.37
C PRO A 207 -7.06 17.81 19.22
N ILE A 208 -6.70 17.52 17.97
CA ILE A 208 -5.70 16.54 17.58
C ILE A 208 -4.42 17.34 17.51
N HIS A 209 -3.67 17.27 18.60
CA HIS A 209 -2.37 17.93 18.78
C HIS A 209 -1.33 17.53 17.71
N ASN A 210 -1.60 16.45 16.95
CA ASN A 210 -0.75 15.94 15.86
C ASN A 210 -1.33 16.18 14.45
N SER A 211 -2.07 17.27 14.24
CA SER A 211 -2.45 17.67 12.88
C SER A 211 -1.27 18.31 12.15
N MET A 212 -1.20 18.14 10.82
CA MET A 212 -0.15 18.76 10.01
C MET A 212 -0.14 20.28 10.14
N ASP A 213 -1.31 20.92 10.29
CA ASP A 213 -1.43 22.37 10.55
C ASP A 213 -0.67 22.77 11.81
N ALA A 214 -0.99 22.13 12.95
CA ALA A 214 -0.38 22.46 14.24
C ALA A 214 1.13 22.17 14.25
N LEU A 215 1.54 21.03 13.69
CA LEU A 215 2.94 20.65 13.61
C LEU A 215 3.75 21.60 12.72
N ALA A 216 3.21 21.98 11.56
CA ALA A 216 3.85 22.92 10.67
C ALA A 216 3.90 24.33 11.25
N ALA A 217 2.83 24.79 11.88
CA ALA A 217 2.78 26.09 12.56
C ALA A 217 3.83 26.20 13.68
N ALA A 218 4.08 25.11 14.41
CA ALA A 218 5.08 25.09 15.48
C ALA A 218 6.52 24.87 14.98
N ALA A 219 6.74 24.03 13.97
CA ALA A 219 8.08 23.63 13.53
C ALA A 219 8.65 24.47 12.37
N LEU A 220 7.80 25.14 11.58
CA LEU A 220 8.18 25.74 10.29
C LEU A 220 7.97 27.26 10.25
N SER A 221 7.99 27.96 11.40
CA SER A 221 7.91 29.43 11.42
C SER A 221 9.11 30.12 10.77
N PHE A 222 10.29 29.46 10.75
CA PHE A 222 11.52 29.94 10.09
C PHE A 222 11.85 31.41 10.39
N GLY A 223 11.65 31.85 11.64
CA GLY A 223 11.94 33.21 12.08
C GLY A 223 10.81 34.23 11.87
N ASN A 224 9.63 33.82 11.37
CA ASN A 224 8.42 34.66 11.38
C ASN A 224 7.72 34.59 12.74
N ASP A 225 7.00 35.65 13.11
CA ASP A 225 6.19 35.73 14.33
C ASP A 225 5.04 34.70 14.34
N GLU A 226 4.46 34.44 13.17
CA GLU A 226 3.42 33.43 12.97
C GLU A 226 3.92 32.27 12.12
N GLY A 227 3.52 31.06 12.50
CA GLY A 227 3.75 29.84 11.71
C GLY A 227 2.93 29.81 10.42
N PRO A 228 3.33 28.97 9.45
CA PRO A 228 2.58 28.80 8.21
C PRO A 228 1.17 28.27 8.45
N ARG A 229 0.21 28.74 7.65
CA ARG A 229 -1.21 28.37 7.73
C ARG A 229 -1.66 27.57 6.51
N LEU A 230 -2.59 26.64 6.74
CA LEU A 230 -3.21 25.83 5.68
C LEU A 230 -4.10 26.64 4.75
N VAL A 231 -3.89 26.46 3.44
CA VAL A 231 -4.73 27.06 2.39
C VAL A 231 -5.69 26.05 1.75
N HIS A 232 -5.34 24.76 1.76
CA HIS A 232 -6.18 23.67 1.28
C HIS A 232 -6.01 22.42 2.14
N ARG A 233 -6.89 21.42 1.94
CA ARG A 233 -6.84 20.14 2.68
C ARG A 233 -6.58 18.96 1.75
N LEU A 234 -5.91 17.96 2.31
CA LEU A 234 -5.83 16.60 1.77
C LEU A 234 -6.43 15.66 2.81
N ASP A 235 -7.10 14.60 2.36
CA ASP A 235 -7.65 13.60 3.27
C ASP A 235 -6.55 12.87 4.03
N ARG A 236 -6.92 12.31 5.20
CA ARG A 236 -5.99 11.61 6.09
C ARG A 236 -5.21 10.52 5.35
N GLU A 237 -5.90 9.67 4.61
CA GLU A 237 -5.31 8.54 3.87
C GLU A 237 -4.61 8.95 2.57
N THR A 238 -4.78 10.21 2.14
CA THR A 238 -4.17 10.74 0.91
C THR A 238 -2.75 11.22 1.20
N SER A 239 -1.82 10.93 0.29
CA SER A 239 -0.47 11.50 0.29
C SER A 239 -0.31 12.46 -0.88
N GLY A 240 0.57 13.44 -0.76
CA GLY A 240 0.82 14.39 -1.85
C GLY A 240 1.29 15.76 -1.37
N LEU A 241 1.36 16.71 -2.32
CA LEU A 241 1.80 18.06 -2.03
C LEU A 241 0.71 18.85 -1.30
N LEU A 242 1.12 19.47 -0.20
CA LEU A 242 0.31 20.38 0.61
C LEU A 242 0.97 21.75 0.57
N VAL A 243 0.20 22.76 0.18
CA VAL A 243 0.63 24.15 0.14
C VAL A 243 0.16 24.84 1.43
N MET A 244 1.03 25.67 1.99
CA MET A 244 0.78 26.52 3.14
C MET A 244 1.27 27.94 2.86
N GLY A 245 0.54 28.94 3.36
CA GLY A 245 0.95 30.34 3.27
C GLY A 245 1.68 30.79 4.54
N ARG A 246 2.72 31.62 4.39
CA ARG A 246 3.53 32.17 5.49
C ARG A 246 3.13 33.59 5.90
N SER A 247 2.52 34.32 4.97
CA SER A 247 2.05 35.71 5.16
C SER A 247 0.55 35.78 4.97
N LYS A 248 -0.13 36.68 5.69
CA LYS A 248 -1.59 36.87 5.57
C LYS A 248 -2.04 37.12 4.13
N GLU A 249 -1.34 37.99 3.39
CA GLU A 249 -1.65 38.30 1.99
C GLU A 249 -1.60 37.05 1.08
N SER A 250 -0.52 36.26 1.21
CA SER A 250 -0.39 35.00 0.45
C SER A 250 -1.46 33.99 0.82
N ILE A 251 -1.83 33.89 2.10
CA ILE A 251 -2.89 32.98 2.57
C ILE A 251 -4.23 33.37 1.92
N ASP A 252 -4.58 34.64 1.96
CA ASP A 252 -5.83 35.14 1.39
C ASP A 252 -5.88 34.92 -0.14
N HIS A 253 -4.77 35.20 -0.83
CA HIS A 253 -4.66 34.97 -2.27
C HIS A 253 -4.79 33.47 -2.63
N LEU A 254 -4.05 32.61 -1.94
CA LEU A 254 -4.11 31.17 -2.17
C LEU A 254 -5.48 30.59 -1.81
N HIS A 255 -6.14 31.09 -0.75
CA HIS A 255 -7.50 30.67 -0.43
C HIS A 255 -8.47 30.99 -1.55
N SER A 256 -8.37 32.16 -2.20
CA SER A 256 -9.19 32.47 -3.38
C SER A 256 -8.96 31.43 -4.48
N VAL A 257 -7.69 31.17 -4.82
CA VAL A 257 -7.32 30.21 -5.88
C VAL A 257 -7.88 28.80 -5.62
N PHE A 258 -7.92 28.36 -4.36
CA PHE A 258 -8.47 27.04 -4.00
C PHE A 258 -9.99 27.04 -3.74
N SER A 259 -10.63 28.20 -3.67
CA SER A 259 -12.09 28.33 -3.49
C SER A 259 -12.85 28.56 -4.80
N ASP A 260 -12.17 29.02 -5.85
CA ASP A 260 -12.75 29.29 -7.17
C ASP A 260 -12.95 28.03 -8.04
N PHE A 261 -12.92 26.83 -7.44
CA PHE A 261 -13.17 25.53 -8.07
C PHE A 261 -14.26 24.74 -7.34
#